data_AF-A0A960R6K2-F1
#
_entry.id   AF-A0A960R6K2-F1
#
_cell.length_a   1.000
_cell.length_b   1.000
_cell.length_c   1.000
_cell.angle_alpha   90.00
_cell.angle_beta   90.00
_cell.angle_gamma   90.00
#
_symmetry.space_group_name_H-M   'P 1'
#
loop_
_entity.id
_entity.type
_entity.pdbx_description
1 polymer ?
#
loop_
_entity_poly.entity_id
_entity_poly.type
_entity_poly.pdbx_seq_one_letter_code
_entity_poly.pdbx_strand_id
1 'polypeptide(L)'
;VLGGLALPDVADLRQSLRSINEQLWEVEDALRDCERAGQFDEEFIRLARSVYRMNDERARLKAAINEVTGSEIREQKGYAEY
;
A
#
# COMPACT_ATOMS: atom_id res chain seq x y z
N VAL A 1 -28.03 21.04 5.22
CA VAL A 1 -27.32 20.22 6.22
C VAL A 1 -26.63 19.10 5.47
N LEU A 2 -25.44 19.36 4.91
CA LEU A 2 -24.61 18.30 4.34
C LEU A 2 -23.77 17.78 5.51
N GLY A 3 -24.02 16.52 5.87
CA GLY A 3 -23.45 15.87 7.05
C GLY A 3 -21.93 15.95 7.03
N GLY A 4 -21.38 16.49 8.11
CA GLY A 4 -19.95 16.46 8.39
C GLY A 4 -19.52 15.01 8.60
N LEU A 5 -19.03 14.36 7.56
CA LEU A 5 -18.11 13.26 7.71
C LEU A 5 -16.81 13.90 8.21
N ALA A 6 -16.52 13.71 9.50
CA ALA A 6 -15.23 14.10 10.06
C ALA A 6 -14.14 13.45 9.21
N LEU A 7 -13.25 14.28 8.65
CA LEU A 7 -12.09 13.77 7.95
C LEU A 7 -11.30 12.88 8.91
N PRO A 8 -10.79 11.73 8.47
CA PRO A 8 -9.95 10.88 9.30
C PRO A 8 -8.74 11.67 9.81
N ASP A 9 -8.34 11.42 11.06
CA ASP A 9 -7.17 12.06 11.63
C ASP A 9 -5.92 11.68 10.82
N VAL A 10 -5.12 12.68 10.46
CA VAL A 10 -3.85 12.48 9.77
C VAL A 10 -2.93 11.56 10.59
N ALA A 11 -3.01 11.59 11.92
CA ALA A 11 -2.26 10.68 12.78
C ALA A 11 -2.62 9.20 12.52
N ASP A 12 -3.91 8.89 12.44
CA ASP A 12 -4.41 7.53 12.18
C ASP A 12 -4.05 7.07 10.77
N LEU A 13 -4.17 7.97 9.78
CA LEU A 13 -3.76 7.70 8.40
C LEU A 13 -2.25 7.42 8.31
N ARG A 14 -1.41 8.18 9.04
CA ARG A 14 0.04 7.95 9.10
C ARG A 14 0.37 6.63 9.76
N GLN A 15 -0.34 6.25 10.82
CA GLN A 15 -0.13 4.96 11.49
C GLN A 15 -0.52 3.80 10.55
N SER A 16 -1.63 3.94 9.82
CA SER A 16 -2.06 2.97 8.81
C SER A 16 -1.05 2.85 7.67
N LEU A 17 -0.54 4.00 7.19
CA LEU A 17 0.49 4.05 6.14
C LEU A 17 1.80 3.40 6.60
N ARG A 18 2.17 3.57 7.87
CA ARG A 18 3.32 2.89 8.46
C ARG A 18 3.10 1.38 8.48
N SER A 19 1.96 0.93 9.00
CA SER A 19 1.63 -0.49 9.10
C SER A 19 1.65 -1.19 7.74
N ILE A 20 1.06 -0.58 6.69
CA ILE A 20 1.08 -1.20 5.36
C ILE A 20 2.49 -1.25 4.74
N ASN A 21 3.36 -0.28 5.06
CA ASN A 21 4.76 -0.33 4.61
C ASN A 21 5.54 -1.43 5.34
N GLU A 22 5.34 -1.59 6.65
CA GLU A 22 5.95 -2.67 7.43
C GLU A 22 5.53 -4.05 6.88
N GLN A 23 4.23 -4.24 6.62
CA GLN A 23 3.74 -5.48 6.00
C GLN A 23 4.31 -5.71 4.58
N LEU A 24 4.48 -4.65 3.78
CA LEU A 24 5.10 -4.76 2.45
C LEU A 24 6.55 -5.25 2.55
N TRP A 25 7.31 -4.75 3.53
CA TRP A 25 8.68 -5.22 3.77
C TRP A 25 8.72 -6.69 4.16
N GLU A 26 7.83 -7.13 5.05
CA GLU A 26 7.72 -8.55 5.43
C GLU A 26 7.40 -9.45 4.22
N VAL A 27 6.47 -9.03 3.35
CA VAL A 27 6.13 -9.75 2.12
C VAL A 27 7.30 -9.80 1.15
N GLU A 28 8.02 -8.69 0.96
CA GLU A 28 9.21 -8.65 0.11
C GLU A 28 10.32 -9.55 0.64
N ASP A 29 10.55 -9.58 1.95
CA ASP A 29 11.56 -10.45 2.55
C ASP A 29 11.18 -11.92 2.40
N ALA A 30 9.90 -12.28 2.60
CA ALA A 30 9.41 -13.63 2.36
C ALA A 30 9.58 -14.04 0.87
N LEU A 31 9.31 -13.13 -0.07
CA LEU A 31 9.56 -13.38 -1.50
C LEU A 31 11.05 -13.61 -1.78
N ARG A 32 11.95 -12.83 -1.18
CA ARG A 32 13.40 -13.01 -1.31
C ARG A 32 13.85 -14.35 -0.74
N ASP A 33 13.26 -14.82 0.35
CA ASP A 33 13.55 -16.13 0.93
C ASP A 33 13.10 -17.27 0.02
N CYS A 34 11.89 -17.18 -0.56
CA CYS A 34 11.44 -18.11 -1.59
C CYS A 34 12.37 -18.14 -2.80
N GLU A 35 12.82 -16.98 -3.31
CA GLU A 35 13.79 -16.91 -4.41
C GLU A 35 15.13 -17.54 -4.06
N ARG A 36 15.69 -17.27 -2.87
CA ARG A 36 16.94 -17.88 -2.40
C ARG A 36 16.84 -19.40 -2.29
N ALA A 37 15.66 -19.90 -1.91
CA ALA A 37 15.38 -21.33 -1.82
C ALA A 37 15.00 -21.96 -3.17
N GLY A 38 14.79 -21.16 -4.23
CA GLY A 38 14.28 -21.63 -5.52
C GLY A 38 12.85 -22.17 -5.45
N GLN A 39 12.06 -21.72 -4.48
CA GLN A 39 10.69 -22.18 -4.23
C GLN A 39 9.69 -21.23 -4.89
N PHE A 40 9.15 -21.65 -6.04
CA PHE A 40 8.16 -20.89 -6.82
C PHE A 40 6.78 -21.56 -6.79
N ASP A 41 6.33 -21.89 -5.59
CA ASP A 41 5.11 -22.63 -5.33
C ASP A 41 3.91 -21.69 -5.05
N GLU A 42 2.83 -22.26 -4.52
CA GLU A 42 1.60 -21.53 -4.21
C GLU A 42 1.83 -20.37 -3.23
N GLU A 43 2.78 -20.52 -2.31
CA GLU A 43 3.09 -19.49 -1.32
C GLU A 43 3.77 -18.29 -2.00
N PHE A 44 4.74 -18.54 -2.88
CA PHE A 44 5.37 -17.50 -3.69
C PHE A 44 4.33 -16.75 -4.52
N ILE A 45 3.42 -17.46 -5.20
CA ILE A 45 2.35 -16.86 -6.01
C ILE A 45 1.43 -16.01 -5.13
N ARG A 46 1.08 -16.48 -3.93
CA ARG A 46 0.21 -15.79 -2.99
C ARG A 46 0.84 -14.49 -2.50
N LEU A 47 2.11 -14.52 -2.12
CA LEU A 47 2.91 -13.37 -1.69
C LEU A 47 3.06 -12.36 -2.83
N ALA A 48 3.44 -12.81 -4.03
CA ALA A 48 3.59 -11.92 -5.19
C ALA A 48 2.27 -11.22 -5.53
N ARG A 49 1.14 -11.93 -5.40
CA ARG A 49 -0.20 -11.34 -5.59
C ARG A 49 -0.61 -10.40 -4.46
N SER A 50 -0.10 -10.53 -3.24
CA SER A 50 -0.43 -9.55 -2.19
C SER A 50 0.28 -8.21 -2.40
N VAL A 51 1.45 -8.20 -3.05
CA VAL A 51 2.24 -6.98 -3.28
C VAL A 51 1.43 -5.89 -3.99
N TYR A 52 0.72 -6.18 -5.10
CA TYR A 52 -0.02 -5.13 -5.81
C TYR A 52 -1.21 -4.61 -4.98
N ARG A 53 -1.92 -5.50 -4.26
CA ARG A 53 -3.04 -5.12 -3.39
C ARG A 53 -2.58 -4.18 -2.26
N MET A 54 -1.45 -4.50 -1.64
CA MET A 54 -0.88 -3.69 -0.56
C MET A 54 -0.33 -2.36 -1.10
N ASN A 55 0.24 -2.35 -2.30
CA ASN A 55 0.65 -1.12 -2.97
C ASN A 55 -0.54 -0.21 -3.34
N ASP A 56 -1.69 -0.79 -3.70
CA ASP A 56 -2.90 -0.02 -3.97
C ASP A 56 -3.47 0.59 -2.69
N GLU A 57 -3.49 -0.16 -1.58
CA GLU A 57 -3.91 0.41 -0.28
C GLU A 57 -2.94 1.48 0.21
N ARG A 58 -1.62 1.28 0.03
CA ARG A 58 -0.62 2.30 0.33
C ARG A 58 -0.86 3.58 -0.47
N ALA A 59 -1.19 3.47 -1.76
CA ALA A 59 -1.51 4.62 -2.60
C ALA A 59 -2.79 5.32 -2.13
N ARG A 60 -3.83 4.55 -1.74
CA ARG A 60 -5.08 5.06 -1.18
C ARG A 60 -4.84 5.88 0.09
N LEU A 61 -4.01 5.36 1.01
CA LEU A 61 -3.65 6.05 2.25
C LEU A 61 -2.87 7.35 1.99
N LYS A 62 -1.93 7.35 1.05
CA LYS A 62 -1.22 8.58 0.64
C LYS A 62 -2.18 9.61 0.04
N ALA A 63 -3.12 9.18 -0.79
CA ALA A 63 -4.14 10.05 -1.36
C ALA A 63 -5.04 10.66 -0.28
N ALA A 64 -5.48 9.87 0.70
CA ALA A 64 -6.26 10.36 1.84
C ALA A 64 -5.48 11.40 2.66
N ILE A 65 -4.20 11.17 2.94
CA ILE A 65 -3.34 12.15 3.64
C ILE A 65 -3.25 13.45 2.83
N ASN A 66 -3.05 13.36 1.52
CA ASN A 66 -2.98 14.54 0.66
C ASN A 66 -4.29 15.34 0.69
N GLU A 67 -5.44 14.66 0.69
CA GLU A 67 -6.75 15.30 0.78
C GLU A 67 -6.95 16.03 2.11
N VAL A 68 -6.59 15.41 3.24
CA VAL A 68 -6.72 16.04 4.56
C VAL A 68 -5.72 17.19 4.75
N THR A 69 -4.52 17.10 4.18
CA THR A 69 -3.45 18.11 4.34
C THR A 69 -3.48 19.21 3.28
N GLY A 70 -4.27 19.06 2.21
CA GLY A 70 -4.27 19.97 1.07
C GLY A 70 -2.99 19.90 0.21
N SER A 71 -2.27 18.79 0.25
CA SER A 71 -1.02 18.62 -0.51
C SER A 71 -1.27 18.55 -2.02
N GLU A 72 -0.50 19.33 -2.78
CA GLU A 72 -0.53 19.31 -4.26
C GLU A 72 0.26 18.11 -4.85
N ILE A 73 1.06 17.42 -4.04
CA ILE A 73 1.91 16.31 -4.49
C ILE A 73 1.04 15.06 -4.68
N ARG A 74 0.82 14.65 -5.93
CA ARG A 74 0.09 13.42 -6.26
C ARG A 74 1.02 12.41 -6.91
N GLU A 75 0.97 11.17 -6.42
CA GLU A 75 1.64 10.04 -7.05
C GLU A 75 0.85 9.65 -8.31
N GLN A 76 1.46 9.77 -9.49
CA GLN A 76 0.90 9.25 -10.73
C GLN A 76 1.48 7.86 -10.99
N LYS A 77 0.62 6.82 -10.98
CA LYS A 77 1.00 5.50 -11.48
C LYS A 77 0.83 5.49 -13.00
N GLY A 78 1.93 5.36 -13.74
CA GLY A 78 1.89 5.07 -15.17
C GLY A 78 1.66 3.59 -15.38
N TYR A 79 0.43 3.19 -15.70
CA TYR A 79 0.16 1.82 -16.16
C TYR A 79 0.38 1.75 -17.66
N ALA A 80 1.07 0.72 -18.14
CA ALA A 80 1.01 0.37 -19.56
C ALA A 80 -0.39 -0.19 -19.85
N GLU A 81 -1.03 0.27 -20.93
CA GLU A 81 -2.19 -0.43 -21.48
C GLU A 81 -1.74 -1.83 -21.90
N TYR A 82 -2.44 -2.86 -21.41
CA TYR A 82 -2.21 -4.27 -21.75
C TYR A 82 -3.28 -4.76 -22.72
#